data_AF-A0A519EWW8-F1
#
_entry.id   AF-A0A519EWW8-F1
#
_cell.length_a   1.000
_cell.length_b   1.000
_cell.length_c   1.000
_cell.angle_alpha   90.00
_cell.angle_beta   90.00
_cell.angle_gamma   90.00
#
_symmetry.space_group_name_H-M   'P 1'
#
loop_
_entity.id
_entity.type
_entity.pdbx_description
1 polymer ?
#
loop_
_entity_poly.entity_id
_entity_poly.type
_entity_poly.pdbx_seq_one_letter_code
_entity_poly.pdbx_strand_id
1 'polypeptide(L)'
;MKQTSLKRWFNSGAPGVWLSAGAVSIAVIMTIGLLAVIAVRGLGHFWPADVISAQYDVPGQESHVLVGELVQSEQVPRARLKAAGLPVPDRGPEFMTRDLFKVGNRDISPSDFNWVIGEWLKDPRKPAELMTLERREWGNFYGYLVNVKEDGKVVAQGEAAWPQLQARIERVQGISDQLDDLEKGEIGAINHGIERLRLRARKLELNGELDAAAQADMATERAEYDARYKDVESRLGALHAEYNRDSLTARDANGKEIEISIGKVVHAYQP
;
A
#
# COMPACT_ATOMS: atom_id res chain seq x y z
N MET A 1 -51.08 22.49 44.60
CA MET A 1 -49.95 22.53 43.64
C MET A 1 -48.94 23.57 44.13
N LYS A 2 -47.73 23.16 44.57
CA LYS A 2 -46.71 24.11 45.05
C LYS A 2 -46.13 24.86 43.84
N GLN A 3 -46.33 26.17 43.79
CA GLN A 3 -45.75 27.02 42.76
C GLN A 3 -44.21 27.01 42.89
N THR A 4 -43.53 26.52 41.87
CA THR A 4 -42.07 26.54 41.76
C THR A 4 -41.61 27.98 41.49
N SER A 5 -41.12 28.66 42.53
CA SER A 5 -40.47 29.96 42.42
C SER A 5 -39.11 29.83 41.74
N LEU A 6 -38.81 30.71 40.78
CA LEU A 6 -37.51 30.83 40.08
C LEU A 6 -36.31 30.85 41.05
N LYS A 7 -36.49 31.45 42.23
CA LYS A 7 -35.45 31.53 43.28
C LYS A 7 -35.11 30.15 43.86
N ARG A 8 -36.10 29.24 43.92
CA ARG A 8 -35.93 27.87 44.43
C ARG A 8 -35.25 26.96 43.41
N TRP A 9 -35.51 27.19 42.12
CA TRP A 9 -34.82 26.50 41.02
C TRP A 9 -33.35 26.94 40.90
N PHE A 10 -33.08 28.24 41.07
CA PHE A 10 -31.70 28.72 41.07
C PHE A 10 -30.89 28.16 42.24
N ASN A 11 -31.47 28.16 43.45
CA ASN A 11 -30.85 27.60 44.65
C ASN A 11 -30.74 26.06 44.63
N SER A 12 -31.42 25.36 43.72
CA SER A 12 -31.34 23.90 43.62
C SER A 12 -30.14 23.41 42.79
N GLY A 13 -29.31 24.31 42.25
CA GLY A 13 -28.16 23.96 41.41
C GLY A 13 -28.52 23.46 40.00
N ALA A 14 -29.80 23.31 39.69
CA ALA A 14 -30.30 22.83 38.40
C ALA A 14 -29.79 23.66 37.19
N PRO A 15 -29.71 25.01 37.24
CA PRO A 15 -29.17 25.78 36.13
C PRO A 15 -27.72 25.43 35.80
N GLY A 16 -26.88 25.16 36.80
CA GLY A 16 -25.48 24.78 36.61
C GLY A 16 -25.35 23.40 35.96
N VAL A 17 -26.24 22.47 36.29
CA VAL A 17 -26.30 21.14 35.64
C VAL A 17 -26.69 21.27 34.17
N TRP A 18 -27.71 22.08 33.85
CA TRP A 18 -28.12 22.32 32.46
C TRP A 18 -27.06 23.06 31.65
N LEU A 19 -26.38 24.04 32.26
CA LEU A 19 -25.27 24.76 31.61
C LEU A 19 -24.09 23.81 31.31
N SER A 20 -23.75 22.94 32.26
CA SER A 20 -22.68 21.95 32.09
C SER A 20 -23.05 20.90 31.04
N ALA A 21 -24.27 20.38 31.08
CA ALA A 21 -24.79 19.45 30.08
C ALA A 21 -24.83 20.09 28.69
N GLY A 22 -25.22 21.37 28.58
CA GLY A 22 -25.19 22.15 27.35
C GLY A 22 -23.77 22.34 26.82
N ALA A 23 -22.82 22.73 27.68
CA ALA A 23 -21.42 22.90 27.32
C ALA A 23 -20.78 21.58 26.86
N VAL A 24 -21.04 20.47 27.56
CA VAL A 24 -20.58 19.12 27.17
C VAL A 24 -21.20 18.72 25.83
N SER A 25 -22.50 18.96 25.63
CA SER A 25 -23.16 18.64 24.35
C SER A 25 -22.55 19.42 23.18
N ILE A 26 -22.28 20.72 23.36
CA ILE A 26 -21.60 21.55 22.35
C ILE A 26 -20.20 21.01 22.08
N ALA A 27 -19.43 20.68 23.12
CA ALA A 27 -18.09 20.13 22.96
C ALA A 27 -18.11 18.82 22.17
N VAL A 28 -19.03 17.90 22.48
CA VAL A 28 -19.20 16.63 21.75
C VAL A 28 -19.59 16.88 20.30
N ILE A 29 -20.55 17.78 20.02
CA ILE A 29 -20.94 18.14 18.65
C ILE A 29 -19.75 18.74 17.88
N MET A 30 -18.97 19.62 18.50
CA MET A 30 -17.78 20.20 17.89
C MET A 30 -16.72 19.12 17.59
N THR A 31 -16.47 18.20 18.50
CA THR A 31 -15.52 17.10 18.30
C THR A 31 -15.97 16.19 17.16
N ILE A 32 -17.24 15.78 17.14
CA ILE A 32 -17.80 14.96 16.06
C ILE A 32 -17.75 15.72 14.73
N GLY A 33 -18.09 17.01 14.73
CA GLY A 33 -18.03 17.86 13.54
C GLY A 33 -16.61 17.98 12.98
N LEU A 34 -15.61 18.17 13.84
CA LEU A 34 -14.21 18.19 13.44
C LEU A 34 -13.75 16.85 12.87
N LEU A 35 -14.08 15.74 13.54
CA LEU A 35 -13.76 14.39 13.06
C LEU A 35 -14.43 14.12 11.70
N ALA A 36 -15.67 14.56 11.49
CA ALA A 36 -16.37 14.42 10.22
C ALA A 36 -15.70 15.22 9.10
N VAL A 37 -15.28 16.47 9.36
CA VAL A 37 -14.56 17.28 8.37
C VAL A 37 -13.23 16.63 7.99
N ILE A 38 -12.48 16.12 8.98
CA ILE A 38 -11.23 15.40 8.74
C ILE A 38 -11.48 14.13 7.93
N ALA A 39 -12.51 13.36 8.28
CA ALA A 39 -12.86 12.13 7.56
C ALA A 39 -13.25 12.42 6.11
N VAL A 40 -14.13 13.38 5.85
CA VAL A 40 -14.58 13.71 4.48
C VAL A 40 -13.42 14.24 3.63
N ARG A 41 -12.55 15.08 4.21
CA ARG A 41 -11.39 15.62 3.48
C ARG A 41 -10.26 14.60 3.32
N GLY A 42 -10.12 13.66 4.25
CA GLY A 42 -9.04 12.66 4.25
C GLY A 42 -9.35 11.41 3.45
N LEU A 43 -10.57 10.85 3.57
CA LEU A 43 -10.93 9.55 2.98
C LEU A 43 -10.86 9.55 1.45
N GLY A 44 -11.13 10.68 0.80
CA GLY A 44 -11.01 10.79 -0.66
C GLY A 44 -9.59 10.54 -1.18
N HIS A 45 -8.56 10.83 -0.37
CA HIS A 45 -7.16 10.58 -0.75
C HIS A 45 -6.75 9.11 -0.63
N PHE A 46 -7.52 8.29 0.10
CA PHE A 46 -7.27 6.86 0.24
C PHE A 46 -8.00 6.03 -0.83
N TRP A 47 -8.87 6.65 -1.63
CA TRP A 47 -9.58 5.94 -2.69
C TRP A 47 -8.77 5.97 -4.00
N PRO A 48 -8.55 4.82 -4.66
CA PRO A 48 -7.87 4.79 -5.95
C PRO A 48 -8.64 5.65 -6.96
N ALA A 49 -7.94 6.60 -7.60
CA ALA A 49 -8.51 7.35 -8.71
C ALA A 49 -8.39 6.53 -10.00
N ASP A 50 -9.30 6.76 -10.94
CA ASP A 50 -9.25 6.08 -12.23
C ASP A 50 -7.94 6.40 -12.96
N VAL A 51 -7.24 5.36 -13.40
CA VAL A 51 -6.04 5.53 -14.24
C VAL A 51 -6.49 5.91 -15.64
N ILE A 52 -5.93 6.99 -16.16
CA ILE A 52 -6.19 7.43 -17.53
C ILE A 52 -4.95 7.29 -18.39
N SER A 53 -5.17 7.17 -19.69
CA SER A 53 -4.15 7.29 -20.74
C SER A 53 -4.50 8.48 -21.62
N ALA A 54 -3.55 9.38 -21.83
CA ALA A 54 -3.71 10.57 -22.66
C ALA A 54 -2.46 10.80 -23.51
N GLN A 55 -2.61 11.42 -24.67
CA GLN A 55 -1.47 11.92 -25.42
C GLN A 55 -1.03 13.27 -24.82
N TYR A 56 0.25 13.44 -24.54
CA TYR A 56 0.80 14.67 -23.96
C TYR A 56 1.63 15.42 -25.00
N ASP A 57 1.07 16.53 -25.49
CA ASP A 57 1.57 17.32 -26.60
C ASP A 57 2.17 18.64 -26.11
N VAL A 58 3.42 18.59 -25.65
CA VAL A 58 4.15 19.81 -25.28
C VAL A 58 4.59 20.55 -26.56
N PRO A 59 4.29 21.85 -26.71
CA PRO A 59 4.70 22.60 -27.89
C PRO A 59 6.22 22.54 -28.13
N GLY A 60 6.62 22.09 -29.32
CA GLY A 60 8.02 21.99 -29.72
C GLY A 60 8.77 20.77 -29.16
N GLN A 61 8.07 19.82 -28.54
CA GLN A 61 8.65 18.54 -28.09
C GLN A 61 7.95 17.37 -28.79
N GLU A 62 8.58 16.19 -28.72
CA GLU A 62 7.96 14.96 -29.16
C GLU A 62 6.79 14.59 -28.26
N SER A 63 5.68 14.26 -28.91
CA SER A 63 4.47 13.82 -28.26
C SER A 63 4.66 12.42 -27.67
N HIS A 64 4.17 12.19 -26.44
CA HIS A 64 4.25 10.88 -25.80
C HIS A 64 2.97 10.54 -25.03
N VAL A 65 2.79 9.26 -24.71
CA VAL A 65 1.63 8.79 -23.95
C VAL A 65 1.90 8.97 -22.46
N LEU A 66 1.04 9.72 -21.79
CA LEU A 66 0.98 9.80 -20.34
C LEU A 66 -0.04 8.78 -19.83
N VAL A 67 0.38 7.97 -18.85
CA VAL A 67 -0.52 7.08 -18.11
C VAL A 67 -0.35 7.38 -16.62
N GLY A 68 -1.47 7.54 -15.92
CA GLY A 68 -1.45 7.75 -14.48
C GLY A 68 -2.79 8.13 -13.89
N GLU A 69 -2.80 8.25 -12.57
CA GLU A 69 -3.94 8.71 -11.79
C GLU A 69 -3.91 10.24 -11.69
N LEU A 70 -5.01 10.93 -11.99
CA LEU A 70 -5.13 12.37 -11.73
C LEU A 70 -5.35 12.59 -10.23
N VAL A 71 -4.35 13.17 -9.56
CA VAL A 71 -4.35 13.37 -8.10
C VAL A 71 -4.88 14.74 -7.71
N GLN A 72 -4.48 15.77 -8.46
CA GLN A 72 -4.81 17.15 -8.18
C GLN A 72 -4.89 17.94 -9.47
N SER A 73 -5.80 18.91 -9.54
CA SER A 73 -5.87 19.90 -10.60
C SER A 73 -5.92 21.29 -9.99
N GLU A 74 -5.16 22.24 -10.54
CA GLU A 74 -5.14 23.62 -10.06
C GLU A 74 -4.98 24.63 -11.21
N GLN A 75 -5.52 25.83 -11.00
CA GLN A 75 -5.35 26.95 -11.91
C GLN A 75 -4.12 27.77 -11.52
N VAL A 76 -3.18 27.93 -12.45
CA VAL A 76 -1.96 28.70 -12.24
C VAL A 76 -1.85 29.82 -13.27
N PRO A 77 -1.37 31.03 -12.87
CA PRO A 77 -1.18 32.10 -13.83
C PRO A 77 -0.22 31.69 -14.96
N ARG A 78 -0.61 31.93 -16.21
CA ARG A 78 0.19 31.63 -17.40
C ARG A 78 1.57 32.28 -17.35
N ALA A 79 1.65 33.50 -16.79
CA ALA A 79 2.91 34.20 -16.57
C ALA A 79 3.88 33.41 -15.66
N ARG A 80 3.38 32.67 -14.66
CA ARG A 80 4.21 31.83 -13.78
C ARG A 80 4.77 30.62 -14.52
N LEU A 81 3.96 29.97 -15.35
CA LEU A 81 4.40 28.85 -16.19
C LEU A 81 5.47 29.30 -17.20
N LYS A 82 5.26 30.47 -17.82
CA LYS A 82 6.24 31.08 -18.72
C LYS A 82 7.56 31.39 -18.01
N ALA A 83 7.49 31.98 -16.81
CA ALA A 83 8.67 32.27 -16.00
C ALA A 83 9.43 31.00 -15.56
N ALA A 84 8.74 29.87 -15.46
CA ALA A 84 9.35 28.56 -15.20
C ALA A 84 10.01 27.92 -16.45
N GLY A 85 10.02 28.61 -17.59
CA GLY A 85 10.65 28.14 -18.83
C GLY A 85 9.79 27.20 -19.67
N LEU A 86 8.51 27.05 -19.35
CA LEU A 86 7.59 26.22 -20.13
C LEU A 86 7.20 26.92 -21.45
N PRO A 87 7.03 26.18 -22.56
CA PRO A 87 6.69 26.72 -23.88
C PRO A 87 5.20 27.12 -23.97
N VAL A 88 4.76 28.02 -23.09
CA VAL A 88 3.39 28.53 -23.07
C VAL A 88 3.22 29.67 -24.08
N PRO A 89 2.09 29.73 -24.82
CA PRO A 89 1.83 30.80 -25.78
C PRO A 89 1.78 32.20 -25.16
N ASP A 90 2.20 33.22 -25.92
CA ASP A 90 2.14 34.63 -25.49
C ASP A 90 0.72 35.17 -25.35
N ARG A 91 -0.20 34.64 -26.17
CA ARG A 91 -1.63 34.98 -26.17
C ARG A 91 -2.43 33.79 -25.66
N GLY A 92 -3.46 34.04 -24.87
CA GLY A 92 -4.30 33.01 -24.27
C GLY A 92 -4.91 33.48 -22.95
N PRO A 93 -5.67 32.60 -22.27
CA PRO A 93 -6.25 32.90 -20.96
C PRO A 93 -5.17 33.30 -19.93
N GLU A 94 -5.59 34.03 -18.89
CA GLU A 94 -4.70 34.47 -17.80
C GLU A 94 -4.20 33.29 -16.97
N PHE A 95 -5.04 32.26 -16.82
CA PHE A 95 -4.76 31.03 -16.08
C PHE A 95 -4.69 29.84 -17.02
N MET A 96 -3.92 28.84 -16.61
CA MET A 96 -3.86 27.52 -17.24
C MET A 96 -4.01 26.44 -16.17
N THR A 97 -4.53 25.29 -16.57
CA THR A 97 -4.67 24.13 -15.70
C THR A 97 -3.32 23.43 -15.54
N ARG A 98 -2.95 23.15 -14.30
CA ARG A 98 -1.80 22.32 -13.94
C ARG A 98 -2.29 21.10 -13.17
N ASP A 99 -2.04 19.93 -13.72
CA ASP A 99 -2.52 18.66 -13.19
C ASP A 99 -1.36 17.85 -12.61
N LEU A 100 -1.54 17.30 -11.42
CA LEU A 100 -0.61 16.37 -10.78
C LEU A 100 -1.05 14.95 -11.09
N PHE A 101 -0.23 14.23 -11.86
CA PHE A 101 -0.44 12.82 -12.15
C PHE A 101 0.46 11.96 -11.29
N LYS A 102 -0.08 10.88 -10.73
CA LYS A 102 0.71 9.77 -10.19
C LYS A 102 0.96 8.77 -11.31
N VAL A 103 2.20 8.70 -11.79
CA VAL A 103 2.60 7.95 -13.00
C VAL A 103 3.24 6.60 -12.69
N GLY A 104 3.57 6.31 -11.42
CA GLY A 104 4.06 5.00 -10.99
C GLY A 104 5.35 4.56 -11.69
N ASN A 105 5.50 3.26 -11.91
CA ASN A 105 6.59 2.63 -12.67
C ASN A 105 8.00 3.08 -12.20
N ARG A 106 8.28 3.10 -10.88
CA ARG A 106 9.51 3.70 -10.32
C ARG A 106 10.83 3.04 -10.74
N ASP A 107 10.74 1.83 -11.25
CA ASP A 107 11.79 1.03 -11.87
C ASP A 107 12.11 1.48 -13.32
N ILE A 108 11.20 2.22 -13.96
CA ILE A 108 11.37 2.81 -15.31
C ILE A 108 11.58 4.32 -15.21
N SER A 109 10.73 5.01 -14.45
CA SER A 109 10.76 6.46 -14.24
C SER A 109 10.86 6.75 -12.74
N PRO A 110 11.95 7.35 -12.24
CA PRO A 110 12.14 7.53 -10.79
C PRO A 110 11.13 8.48 -10.14
N SER A 111 10.46 9.33 -10.93
CA SER A 111 9.41 10.22 -10.45
C SER A 111 8.07 9.49 -10.34
N ASP A 112 7.52 9.46 -9.14
CA ASP A 112 6.20 8.86 -8.86
C ASP A 112 5.06 9.82 -9.23
N PHE A 113 5.36 11.14 -9.27
CA PHE A 113 4.40 12.19 -9.57
C PHE A 113 4.94 13.17 -10.60
N ASN A 114 4.13 13.51 -11.61
CA ASN A 114 4.47 14.47 -12.64
C ASN A 114 3.42 15.58 -12.69
N TRP A 115 3.88 16.82 -12.61
CA TRP A 115 3.07 17.98 -12.96
C TRP A 115 3.03 18.12 -14.48
N VAL A 116 1.83 18.18 -15.04
CA VAL A 116 1.58 18.37 -16.46
C VAL A 116 0.65 19.56 -16.67
N ILE A 117 0.70 20.16 -17.86
CA ILE A 117 -0.22 21.22 -18.24
C ILE A 117 -1.45 20.61 -18.90
N GLY A 118 -2.62 20.83 -18.31
CA GLY A 118 -3.87 20.17 -18.71
C GLY A 118 -4.24 20.45 -20.17
N GLU A 119 -3.93 21.65 -20.68
CA GLU A 119 -4.20 22.05 -22.07
C GLU A 119 -3.39 21.25 -23.11
N TRP A 120 -2.30 20.62 -22.68
CA TRP A 120 -1.46 19.76 -23.53
C TRP A 120 -1.87 18.29 -23.48
N LEU A 121 -2.79 17.90 -22.59
CA LEU A 121 -3.40 16.57 -22.61
C LEU A 121 -4.45 16.48 -23.72
N LYS A 122 -4.30 15.51 -24.60
CA LYS A 122 -5.23 15.19 -25.69
C LYS A 122 -5.81 13.78 -25.50
N ASP A 123 -7.07 13.63 -25.86
CA ASP A 123 -7.80 12.36 -25.88
C ASP A 123 -7.65 11.49 -24.62
N PRO A 124 -7.96 12.04 -23.42
CA PRO A 124 -7.93 11.24 -22.19
C PRO A 124 -8.93 10.08 -22.28
N ARG A 125 -8.43 8.87 -22.08
CA ARG A 125 -9.19 7.61 -22.18
C ARG A 125 -8.94 6.76 -20.94
N LYS A 126 -9.88 5.85 -20.67
CA LYS A 126 -9.75 4.77 -19.68
C LYS A 126 -9.80 3.43 -20.43
N PRO A 127 -8.67 2.95 -20.97
CA PRO A 127 -8.67 1.69 -21.72
C PRO A 127 -9.03 0.54 -20.78
N ALA A 128 -9.96 -0.34 -21.19
CA ALA A 128 -10.36 -1.50 -20.39
C ALA A 128 -9.18 -2.47 -20.13
N GLU A 129 -8.21 -2.51 -21.03
CA GLU A 129 -7.01 -3.35 -20.92
C GLU A 129 -5.92 -2.73 -20.03
N LEU A 130 -6.07 -1.46 -19.61
CA LEU A 130 -5.07 -0.78 -18.80
C LEU A 130 -5.07 -1.37 -17.40
N MET A 131 -4.00 -2.07 -17.05
CA MET A 131 -3.82 -2.70 -15.76
C MET A 131 -3.12 -1.73 -14.80
N THR A 132 -3.66 -1.64 -13.59
CA THR A 132 -2.94 -1.20 -12.40
C THR A 132 -2.46 -2.41 -11.63
N LEU A 133 -1.16 -2.48 -11.40
CA LEU A 133 -0.51 -3.52 -10.61
C LEU A 133 0.07 -2.88 -9.35
N GLU A 134 -0.56 -3.13 -8.21
CA GLU A 134 -0.04 -2.72 -6.92
C GLU A 134 1.11 -3.66 -6.53
N ARG A 135 2.28 -3.09 -6.29
CA ARG A 135 3.51 -3.83 -6.00
C ARG A 135 4.02 -3.48 -4.61
N ARG A 136 4.65 -4.46 -3.94
CA ARG A 136 5.34 -4.26 -2.65
C ARG A 136 6.54 -3.33 -2.76
N GLU A 137 7.15 -3.25 -3.95
CA GLU A 137 8.32 -2.44 -4.24
C GLU A 137 8.05 -1.58 -5.48
N TRP A 138 8.73 -0.43 -5.59
CA TRP A 138 8.72 0.44 -6.78
C TRP A 138 7.35 1.04 -7.16
N GLY A 139 6.41 1.11 -6.20
CA GLY A 139 5.09 1.68 -6.39
C GLY A 139 4.21 0.93 -7.39
N ASN A 140 3.05 1.49 -7.70
CA ASN A 140 2.14 0.94 -8.70
C ASN A 140 2.82 0.85 -10.05
N PHE A 141 2.54 -0.23 -10.78
CA PHE A 141 2.82 -0.30 -12.20
C PHE A 141 1.54 -0.02 -13.00
N TYR A 142 1.60 0.89 -13.95
CA TYR A 142 0.54 1.13 -14.92
C TYR A 142 1.00 0.72 -16.32
N GLY A 143 0.21 -0.11 -16.98
CA GLY A 143 0.51 -0.59 -18.32
C GLY A 143 -0.40 -1.73 -18.75
N TYR A 144 0.08 -2.53 -19.68
CA TYR A 144 -0.70 -3.58 -20.32
C TYR A 144 -0.07 -4.94 -20.07
N LEU A 145 -0.89 -5.93 -19.70
CA LEU A 145 -0.44 -7.30 -19.53
C LEU A 145 -0.13 -7.92 -20.89
N VAL A 146 1.10 -8.43 -21.07
CA VAL A 146 1.52 -9.10 -22.31
C VAL A 146 1.34 -10.61 -22.17
N ASN A 147 1.90 -11.18 -21.11
CA ASN A 147 1.81 -12.61 -20.83
C ASN A 147 2.07 -12.91 -19.35
N VAL A 148 1.69 -14.12 -18.96
CA VAL A 148 2.00 -14.72 -17.66
C VAL A 148 2.93 -15.91 -17.88
N LYS A 149 3.91 -16.06 -17.00
CA LYS A 149 4.92 -17.11 -17.03
C LYS A 149 4.91 -17.93 -15.75
N GLU A 150 5.24 -19.21 -15.91
CA GLU A 150 5.53 -20.16 -14.85
C GLU A 150 6.91 -20.75 -15.12
N ASP A 151 7.84 -20.63 -14.17
CA ASP A 151 9.23 -21.09 -14.33
C ASP A 151 9.88 -20.58 -15.63
N GLY A 152 9.63 -19.29 -15.93
CA GLY A 152 10.15 -18.61 -17.12
C GLY A 152 9.48 -18.98 -18.44
N LYS A 153 8.51 -19.91 -18.45
CA LYS A 153 7.77 -20.32 -19.65
C LYS A 153 6.43 -19.60 -19.72
N VAL A 154 6.10 -19.05 -20.90
CA VAL A 154 4.79 -18.44 -21.14
C VAL A 154 3.70 -19.49 -21.04
N VAL A 155 2.77 -19.28 -20.11
CA VAL A 155 1.61 -20.16 -19.86
C VAL A 155 0.29 -19.54 -20.31
N ALA A 156 0.23 -18.20 -20.42
CA ALA A 156 -0.95 -17.50 -20.91
C ALA A 156 -0.59 -16.16 -21.56
N GLN A 157 -1.37 -15.76 -22.57
CA GLN A 157 -1.24 -14.51 -23.31
C GLN A 157 -2.62 -14.10 -23.85
N GLY A 158 -2.78 -12.83 -24.23
CA GLY A 158 -4.06 -12.29 -24.70
C GLY A 158 -5.15 -12.38 -23.63
N GLU A 159 -6.40 -12.64 -24.03
CA GLU A 159 -7.57 -12.69 -23.13
C GLU A 159 -7.41 -13.70 -21.98
N ALA A 160 -6.64 -14.78 -22.18
CA ALA A 160 -6.39 -15.80 -21.16
C ALA A 160 -5.39 -15.35 -20.07
N ALA A 161 -4.61 -14.28 -20.32
CA ALA A 161 -3.56 -13.84 -19.40
C ALA A 161 -4.14 -13.26 -18.11
N TRP A 162 -5.23 -12.49 -18.20
CA TRP A 162 -5.80 -11.80 -17.03
C TRP A 162 -6.33 -12.75 -15.96
N PRO A 163 -7.18 -13.76 -16.27
CA PRO A 163 -7.62 -14.74 -15.28
C PRO A 163 -6.47 -15.52 -14.65
N GLN A 164 -5.43 -15.83 -15.45
CA GLN A 164 -4.25 -16.55 -14.96
C GLN A 164 -3.40 -15.68 -14.02
N LEU A 165 -3.28 -14.38 -14.29
CA LEU A 165 -2.63 -13.45 -13.37
C LEU A 165 -3.38 -13.40 -12.03
N GLN A 166 -4.70 -13.23 -12.05
CA GLN A 166 -5.53 -13.16 -10.84
C GLN A 166 -5.39 -14.42 -9.97
N ALA A 167 -5.52 -15.60 -10.57
CA ALA A 167 -5.37 -16.87 -9.85
C ALA A 167 -3.98 -17.04 -9.21
N ARG A 168 -2.92 -16.55 -9.89
CA ARG A 168 -1.55 -16.62 -9.36
C ARG A 168 -1.30 -15.61 -8.26
N ILE A 169 -1.90 -14.43 -8.31
CA ILE A 169 -1.85 -13.44 -7.22
C ILE A 169 -2.50 -14.04 -5.96
N GLU A 170 -3.70 -14.63 -6.08
CA GLU A 170 -4.39 -15.27 -4.96
C GLU A 170 -3.56 -16.42 -4.36
N ARG A 171 -2.95 -17.26 -5.21
CA ARG A 171 -2.03 -18.31 -4.76
C ARG A 171 -0.84 -17.74 -3.98
N VAL A 172 -0.22 -16.69 -4.50
CA VAL A 172 0.93 -16.02 -3.86
C VAL A 172 0.53 -15.39 -2.51
N GLN A 173 -0.67 -14.81 -2.41
CA GLN A 173 -1.20 -14.30 -1.14
C GLN A 173 -1.33 -15.45 -0.11
N GLY A 174 -1.91 -16.59 -0.49
CA GLY A 174 -1.99 -17.75 0.39
C GLY A 174 -0.61 -18.29 0.81
N ILE A 175 0.39 -18.24 -0.07
CA ILE A 175 1.78 -18.60 0.28
C ILE A 175 2.39 -17.57 1.24
N SER A 176 2.14 -16.27 1.04
CA SER A 176 2.57 -15.22 1.97
C SER A 176 2.02 -15.46 3.37
N ASP A 177 0.73 -15.82 3.50
CA ASP A 177 0.13 -16.10 4.80
C ASP A 177 0.80 -17.31 5.47
N GLN A 178 1.10 -18.36 4.72
CA GLN A 178 1.81 -19.54 5.23
C GLN A 178 3.25 -19.24 5.66
N LEU A 179 3.96 -18.38 4.91
CA LEU A 179 5.29 -17.90 5.28
C LEU A 179 5.24 -17.10 6.59
N ASP A 180 4.28 -16.18 6.70
CA ASP A 180 4.06 -15.36 7.89
C ASP A 180 3.75 -16.22 9.14
N ASP A 181 2.91 -17.24 9.00
CA ASP A 181 2.57 -18.18 10.08
C ASP A 181 3.78 -19.03 10.51
N LEU A 182 4.59 -19.48 9.56
CA LEU A 182 5.84 -20.21 9.85
C LEU A 182 6.83 -19.33 10.60
N GLU A 183 7.06 -18.11 10.12
CA GLU A 183 8.02 -17.17 10.69
C GLU A 183 7.61 -16.71 12.10
N LYS A 184 6.36 -16.27 12.27
CA LYS A 184 5.88 -15.72 13.55
C LYS A 184 5.51 -16.82 14.55
N GLY A 185 4.96 -17.93 14.05
CA GLY A 185 4.49 -19.04 14.87
C GLY A 185 5.60 -20.03 15.22
N GLU A 186 5.98 -20.87 14.26
CA GLU A 186 6.87 -22.01 14.53
C GLU A 186 8.29 -21.58 14.86
N ILE A 187 8.89 -20.70 14.05
CA ILE A 187 10.25 -20.19 14.30
C ILE A 187 10.29 -19.36 15.58
N GLY A 188 9.28 -18.51 15.79
CA GLY A 188 9.11 -17.77 17.04
C GLY A 188 9.09 -18.68 18.27
N ALA A 189 8.30 -19.76 18.24
CA ALA A 189 8.21 -20.74 19.32
C ALA A 189 9.53 -21.48 19.57
N ILE A 190 10.26 -21.86 18.51
CA ILE A 190 11.59 -22.49 18.59
C ILE A 190 12.58 -21.53 19.25
N ASN A 191 12.64 -20.28 18.78
CA ASN A 191 13.54 -19.26 19.32
C ASN A 191 13.26 -18.99 20.81
N HIS A 192 11.98 -18.87 21.19
CA HIS A 192 11.60 -18.77 22.59
C HIS A 192 12.01 -20.00 23.41
N GLY A 193 11.92 -21.21 22.84
CA GLY A 193 12.38 -22.44 23.45
C GLY A 193 13.88 -22.45 23.74
N ILE A 194 14.69 -22.10 22.74
CA ILE A 194 16.14 -22.00 22.85
C ILE A 194 16.53 -20.93 23.88
N GLU A 195 15.85 -19.78 23.90
CA GLU A 195 16.13 -18.74 24.89
C GLU A 195 15.77 -19.18 26.31
N ARG A 196 14.65 -19.90 26.50
CA ARG A 196 14.32 -20.50 27.81
C ARG A 196 15.39 -21.48 28.28
N LEU A 197 15.95 -22.30 27.38
CA LEU A 197 17.07 -23.17 27.71
C LEU A 197 18.29 -22.35 28.14
N ARG A 198 18.65 -21.30 27.39
CA ARG A 198 19.78 -20.42 27.74
C ARG A 198 19.63 -19.80 29.13
N LEU A 199 18.43 -19.30 29.45
CA LEU A 199 18.13 -18.72 30.76
C LEU A 199 18.14 -19.77 31.89
N ARG A 200 17.64 -20.99 31.62
CA ARG A 200 17.71 -22.10 32.57
C ARG A 200 19.15 -22.49 32.89
N ALA A 201 20.00 -22.64 31.87
CA ALA A 201 21.44 -22.89 32.03
C ALA A 201 22.08 -21.82 32.91
N ARG A 202 21.81 -20.54 32.61
CA ARG A 202 22.37 -19.43 33.38
C ARG A 202 21.92 -19.45 34.84
N LYS A 203 20.67 -19.81 35.11
CA LYS A 203 20.15 -19.96 36.48
C LYS A 203 20.85 -21.09 37.24
N LEU A 204 20.99 -22.27 36.63
CA LEU A 204 21.67 -23.42 37.24
C LEU A 204 23.15 -23.13 37.49
N GLU A 205 23.82 -22.45 36.55
CA GLU A 205 25.22 -22.02 36.71
C GLU A 205 25.39 -21.09 37.92
N LEU A 206 24.52 -20.09 38.08
CA LEU A 206 24.55 -19.16 39.21
C LEU A 206 24.28 -19.84 40.56
N ASN A 207 23.50 -20.92 40.56
CA ASN A 207 23.20 -21.72 41.75
C ASN A 207 24.25 -22.80 42.04
N GLY A 208 25.20 -23.05 41.13
CA GLY A 208 26.15 -24.17 41.24
C GLY A 208 25.51 -25.54 41.00
N GLU A 209 24.35 -25.59 40.34
CA GLU A 209 23.53 -26.79 40.09
C GLU A 209 23.64 -27.31 38.65
N LEU A 210 24.52 -26.72 37.83
CA LEU A 210 24.73 -27.13 36.44
C LEU A 210 25.65 -28.35 36.35
N ASP A 211 25.12 -29.52 36.69
CA ASP A 211 25.83 -30.80 36.60
C ASP A 211 25.74 -31.46 35.20
N ALA A 212 26.40 -32.61 35.05
CA ALA A 212 26.44 -33.34 33.78
C ALA A 212 25.07 -33.87 33.34
N ALA A 213 24.18 -34.20 34.29
CA ALA A 213 22.85 -34.69 33.98
C ALA A 213 21.98 -33.54 33.45
N ALA A 214 21.99 -32.38 34.13
CA ALA A 214 21.31 -31.18 33.68
C ALA A 214 21.80 -30.71 32.30
N GLN A 215 23.11 -30.80 32.03
CA GLN A 215 23.66 -30.48 30.71
C GLN A 215 23.17 -31.46 29.62
N ALA A 216 23.10 -32.76 29.93
CA ALA A 216 22.62 -33.77 28.99
C ALA A 216 21.11 -33.62 28.68
N ASP A 217 20.29 -33.32 29.68
CA ASP A 217 18.86 -33.06 29.52
C ASP A 217 18.64 -31.83 28.61
N MET A 218 19.36 -30.75 28.89
CA MET A 218 19.28 -29.52 28.07
C MET A 218 19.80 -29.71 26.64
N ALA A 219 20.83 -30.54 26.45
CA ALA A 219 21.33 -30.89 25.12
C ALA A 219 20.29 -31.69 24.33
N THR A 220 19.53 -32.57 25.00
CA THR A 220 18.43 -33.32 24.40
C THR A 220 17.30 -32.38 23.96
N GLU A 221 16.83 -31.49 24.84
CA GLU A 221 15.83 -30.47 24.47
C GLU A 221 16.33 -29.58 23.32
N ARG A 222 17.61 -29.21 23.32
CA ARG A 222 18.20 -28.41 22.24
C ARG A 222 18.19 -29.16 20.91
N ALA A 223 18.54 -30.43 20.90
CA ALA A 223 18.52 -31.26 19.70
C ALA A 223 17.11 -31.40 19.12
N GLU A 224 16.06 -31.44 19.95
CA GLU A 224 14.67 -31.42 19.49
C GLU A 224 14.31 -30.10 18.79
N TYR A 225 14.69 -28.96 19.36
CA TYR A 225 14.49 -27.65 18.72
C TYR A 225 15.25 -27.54 17.40
N ASP A 226 16.50 -28.02 17.35
CA ASP A 226 17.30 -28.00 16.13
C ASP A 226 16.71 -28.92 15.04
N ALA A 227 16.13 -30.07 15.42
CA ALA A 227 15.44 -30.96 14.49
C ALA A 227 14.16 -30.33 13.93
N ARG A 228 13.34 -29.68 14.78
CA ARG A 228 12.16 -28.94 14.35
C ARG A 228 12.52 -27.77 13.44
N TYR A 229 13.60 -27.06 13.76
CA TYR A 229 14.08 -25.95 12.92
C TYR A 229 14.41 -26.41 11.51
N LYS A 230 15.08 -27.57 11.34
CA LYS A 230 15.38 -28.14 10.02
C LYS A 230 14.14 -28.48 9.20
N ASP A 231 13.07 -28.97 9.84
CA ASP A 231 11.79 -29.21 9.16
C ASP A 231 11.18 -27.91 8.65
N VAL A 232 11.15 -26.88 9.52
CA VAL A 232 10.65 -25.54 9.16
C VAL A 232 11.48 -24.92 8.04
N GLU A 233 12.81 -25.05 8.09
CA GLU A 233 13.71 -24.55 7.04
C GLU A 233 13.42 -25.21 5.68
N SER A 234 13.17 -26.52 5.65
CA SER A 234 12.78 -27.23 4.42
C SER A 234 11.45 -26.72 3.87
N ARG A 235 10.47 -26.45 4.74
CA ARG A 235 9.15 -25.93 4.34
C ARG A 235 9.25 -24.50 3.82
N LEU A 236 10.03 -23.64 4.48
CA LEU A 236 10.33 -22.29 4.00
C LEU A 236 10.96 -22.31 2.61
N GLY A 237 11.94 -23.18 2.38
CA GLY A 237 12.59 -23.32 1.09
C GLY A 237 11.60 -23.67 -0.03
N ALA A 238 10.68 -24.61 0.23
CA ALA A 238 9.64 -25.00 -0.72
C ALA A 238 8.66 -23.84 -1.00
N LEU A 239 8.17 -23.17 0.04
CA LEU A 239 7.25 -22.04 -0.11
C LEU A 239 7.89 -20.87 -0.85
N HIS A 240 9.15 -20.54 -0.57
CA HIS A 240 9.87 -19.50 -1.30
C HIS A 240 10.09 -19.86 -2.77
N ALA A 241 10.34 -21.12 -3.09
CA ALA A 241 10.41 -21.57 -4.49
C ALA A 241 9.07 -21.34 -5.19
N GLU A 242 7.95 -21.74 -4.58
CA GLU A 242 6.61 -21.54 -5.13
C GLU A 242 6.19 -20.08 -5.24
N TYR A 243 6.61 -19.25 -4.28
CA TYR A 243 6.37 -17.80 -4.24
C TYR A 243 7.06 -17.07 -5.40
N ASN A 244 8.29 -17.50 -5.73
CA ASN A 244 9.11 -16.87 -6.77
C ASN A 244 8.93 -17.49 -8.17
N ARG A 245 8.17 -18.59 -8.28
CA ARG A 245 7.98 -19.37 -9.51
C ARG A 245 7.38 -18.57 -10.67
N ASP A 246 6.43 -17.69 -10.36
CA ASP A 246 5.59 -17.05 -11.38
C ASP A 246 6.00 -15.60 -11.63
N SER A 247 5.96 -15.19 -12.90
CA SER A 247 6.20 -13.82 -13.34
C SER A 247 5.18 -13.40 -14.40
N LEU A 248 5.08 -12.10 -14.62
CA LEU A 248 4.31 -11.53 -15.73
C LEU A 248 5.21 -10.62 -16.56
N THR A 249 4.97 -10.56 -17.86
CA THR A 249 5.53 -9.51 -18.71
C THR A 249 4.46 -8.43 -18.90
N ALA A 250 4.80 -7.19 -18.57
CA ALA A 250 3.93 -6.05 -18.77
C ALA A 250 4.63 -4.97 -19.60
N ARG A 251 3.84 -4.24 -20.38
CA ARG A 251 4.30 -3.17 -21.25
C ARG A 251 3.83 -1.82 -20.74
N ASP A 252 4.74 -0.88 -20.54
CA ASP A 252 4.41 0.48 -20.12
C ASP A 252 3.78 1.32 -21.25
N ALA A 253 3.46 2.57 -20.94
CA ALA A 253 2.90 3.54 -21.89
C ALA A 253 3.80 3.83 -23.09
N ASN A 254 5.11 3.69 -22.95
CA ASN A 254 6.12 3.96 -23.98
C ASN A 254 6.50 2.71 -24.77
N GLY A 255 5.85 1.57 -24.50
CA GLY A 255 6.11 0.31 -25.17
C GLY A 255 7.25 -0.51 -24.57
N LYS A 256 7.85 -0.09 -23.44
CA LYS A 256 8.89 -0.84 -22.75
C LYS A 256 8.26 -2.02 -22.03
N GLU A 257 8.73 -3.22 -22.36
CA GLU A 257 8.35 -4.45 -21.66
C GLU A 257 9.28 -4.69 -20.47
N ILE A 258 8.67 -5.05 -19.33
CA ILE A 258 9.37 -5.46 -18.12
C ILE A 258 8.78 -6.75 -17.58
N GLU A 259 9.64 -7.57 -16.99
CA GLU A 259 9.23 -8.78 -16.28
C GLU A 259 9.12 -8.48 -14.79
N ILE A 260 7.97 -8.80 -14.21
CA ILE A 260 7.64 -8.56 -12.81
C ILE A 260 7.32 -9.90 -12.16
N SER A 261 8.00 -10.22 -11.05
CA SER A 261 7.67 -11.40 -10.25
C SER A 261 6.28 -11.21 -9.60
N ILE A 262 5.39 -12.19 -9.77
CA ILE A 262 4.04 -12.16 -9.16
C ILE A 262 4.16 -12.22 -7.63
N GLY A 263 5.21 -12.84 -7.10
CA GLY A 263 5.58 -12.77 -5.69
C GLY A 263 5.63 -11.34 -5.16
N LYS A 264 5.96 -10.33 -5.97
CA LYS A 264 6.03 -8.93 -5.52
C LYS A 264 4.74 -8.14 -5.71
N VAL A 265 3.69 -8.78 -6.24
CA VAL A 265 2.40 -8.17 -6.52
C VAL A 265 1.47 -8.33 -5.32
N VAL A 266 0.79 -7.25 -4.95
CA VAL A 266 -0.26 -7.23 -3.92
C VAL A 266 -1.62 -7.44 -4.56
N HIS A 267 -1.92 -6.65 -5.60
CA HIS A 267 -3.20 -6.66 -6.29
C HIS A 267 -3.03 -6.22 -7.75
N ALA A 268 -3.88 -6.72 -8.63
CA ALA A 268 -3.99 -6.25 -10.01
C ALA A 268 -5.45 -5.95 -10.33
N TYR A 269 -5.74 -4.82 -10.94
CA TYR A 269 -7.08 -4.48 -11.39
C TYR A 269 -7.07 -3.70 -12.71
N GLN A 270 -8.20 -3.73 -13.40
CA GLN A 270 -8.50 -2.97 -14.62
C GLN A 270 -9.71 -2.05 -14.35
N PRO A 271 -9.86 -0.93 -15.08
CA PRO A 271 -10.99 0.00 -14.96
C PRO A 271 -12.38 -0.63 -15.15
#